data_AF-A7IKX6-F1
#
_entry.id   AF-A7IKX6-F1
#
_cell.length_a   1.000
_cell.length_b   1.000
_cell.length_c   1.000
_cell.angle_alpha   90.00
_cell.angle_beta   90.00
_cell.angle_gamma   90.00
#
_symmetry.space_group_name_H-M   'P 1'
#
loop_
_entity.id
_entity.type
_entity.pdbx_description
1 polymer ?
#
loop_
_entity_poly.entity_id
_entity_poly.type
_entity_poly.pdbx_seq_one_letter_code
_entity_poly.pdbx_strand_id
1 'polypeptide(L)'
;MSTRAQKKHLERLALKNEATIASDRRFFERRPDRQYRLRLASVAEVDLNRALPGAWSVPGSRLFVVVRKISPTVRIRALVFGPAENAADIDNVSEEEAAFLFERARRQNAQLAGVERSTVEAFGGAA
;
A
#
# COMPACT_ATOMS: atom_id res chain seq x y z
N MET A 1 3.01 11.50 22.22
CA MET A 1 2.25 10.32 22.70
C MET A 1 0.84 10.36 22.12
N SER A 2 0.35 9.28 21.51
CA SER A 2 -1.02 9.19 20.96
C SER A 2 -2.05 9.07 22.09
N THR A 3 -3.14 9.84 22.04
CA THR A 3 -4.24 9.76 23.02
C THR A 3 -5.06 8.47 22.84
N ARG A 4 -5.81 8.06 23.88
CA ARG A 4 -6.72 6.89 23.82
C ARG A 4 -7.80 7.05 22.73
N ALA A 5 -8.29 8.27 22.54
CA ALA A 5 -9.25 8.60 21.48
C ALA A 5 -8.64 8.43 20.08
N GLN A 6 -7.39 8.88 19.88
CA GLN A 6 -6.66 8.68 18.62
C GLN A 6 -6.45 7.20 18.32
N LYS A 7 -6.06 6.38 19.31
CA LYS A 7 -5.91 4.92 19.15
C LYS A 7 -7.22 4.27 18.69
N LYS A 8 -8.34 4.55 19.37
CA LYS A 8 -9.67 4.02 19.01
C LYS A 8 -10.12 4.47 17.62
N HIS A 9 -9.77 5.69 17.22
CA HIS A 9 -10.06 6.20 15.87
C HIS A 9 -9.26 5.43 14.81
N LEU A 10 -7.95 5.24 15.02
CA LEU A 10 -7.09 4.47 14.12
C LEU A 10 -7.53 3.00 14.00
N GLU A 11 -7.91 2.36 15.10
CA GLU A 11 -8.45 0.99 15.10
C GLU A 11 -9.72 0.89 14.22
N ARG A 12 -10.65 1.84 14.35
CA ARG A 12 -11.86 1.87 13.51
C ARG A 12 -11.53 2.04 12.04
N LEU A 13 -10.55 2.89 11.71
CA LEU A 13 -10.12 3.09 10.32
C LEU A 13 -9.41 1.84 9.78
N ALA A 14 -8.63 1.13 10.60
CA ALA A 14 -7.99 -0.12 10.23
C ALA A 14 -9.03 -1.21 9.88
N LEU A 15 -10.08 -1.34 10.70
CA LEU A 15 -11.21 -2.26 10.43
C LEU A 15 -11.91 -1.94 9.10
N LYS A 16 -12.15 -0.66 8.81
CA LYS A 16 -12.73 -0.24 7.51
C LYS A 16 -11.85 -0.60 6.31
N ASN A 17 -10.55 -0.81 6.52
CA ASN A 17 -9.60 -1.13 5.47
C ASN A 17 -9.54 -2.64 5.14
N GLU A 18 -10.20 -3.50 5.92
CA GLU A 18 -10.20 -4.95 5.70
C GLU A 18 -10.74 -5.35 4.32
N ALA A 19 -11.81 -4.69 3.86
CA ALA A 19 -12.37 -4.92 2.53
C ALA A 19 -11.35 -4.65 1.41
N THR A 20 -10.52 -3.62 1.59
CA THR A 20 -9.45 -3.28 0.66
C THR A 20 -8.34 -4.33 0.68
N ILE A 21 -7.95 -4.80 1.88
CA ILE A 21 -6.96 -5.89 2.02
C ILE A 21 -7.46 -7.17 1.33
N ALA A 22 -8.74 -7.50 1.50
CA ALA A 22 -9.36 -8.64 0.83
C ALA A 22 -9.43 -8.45 -0.70
N SER A 23 -9.56 -7.22 -1.19
CA SER A 23 -9.46 -6.90 -2.63
C SER A 23 -8.04 -7.15 -3.16
N ASP A 24 -7.01 -6.75 -2.41
CA ASP A 24 -5.60 -7.01 -2.77
C ASP A 24 -5.32 -8.52 -2.83
N ARG A 25 -5.83 -9.29 -1.87
CA ARG A 25 -5.74 -10.77 -1.92
C ARG A 25 -6.37 -11.34 -3.20
N ARG A 26 -7.63 -10.98 -3.48
CA ARG A 26 -8.38 -11.45 -4.66
C ARG A 26 -7.74 -11.04 -5.99
N PHE A 27 -7.02 -9.92 -6.03
CA PHE A 27 -6.27 -9.53 -7.22
C PHE A 27 -5.17 -10.56 -7.52
N PHE A 28 -4.32 -10.86 -6.55
CA PHE A 28 -3.20 -11.79 -6.74
C PHE A 28 -3.64 -13.25 -6.89
N GLU A 29 -4.78 -13.65 -6.32
CA GLU A 29 -5.39 -14.96 -6.60
C GLU A 29 -5.81 -15.09 -8.07
N ARG A 30 -6.35 -14.02 -8.66
CA ARG A 30 -6.76 -13.99 -10.09
C ARG A 30 -5.60 -13.74 -11.06
N ARG A 31 -4.48 -13.23 -10.56
CA ARG A 31 -3.28 -12.85 -11.32
C ARG A 31 -2.02 -13.43 -10.64
N PRO A 32 -1.85 -14.76 -10.65
CA PRO A 32 -0.78 -15.43 -9.90
C PRO A 32 0.62 -15.04 -10.40
N ASP A 33 0.74 -14.66 -11.66
CA ASP A 33 1.94 -14.15 -12.34
C ASP A 33 2.40 -12.79 -11.81
N ARG A 34 1.49 -11.97 -11.27
CA ARG A 34 1.80 -10.63 -10.76
C ARG A 34 2.39 -10.69 -9.35
N GLN A 35 3.47 -9.95 -9.11
CA GLN A 35 4.06 -9.70 -7.79
C GLN A 35 3.73 -8.30 -7.29
N TYR A 36 3.43 -7.36 -8.18
CA TYR A 36 3.05 -6.00 -7.82
C TYR A 36 1.63 -5.64 -8.28
N ARG A 37 1.00 -4.74 -7.53
CA ARG A 37 -0.28 -4.11 -7.87
C ARG A 37 -0.21 -2.63 -7.56
N LEU A 38 -0.53 -1.78 -8.53
CA LEU A 38 -0.85 -0.39 -8.26
C LEU A 38 -2.37 -0.22 -8.19
N ARG A 39 -2.86 0.61 -7.27
CA ARG A 39 -4.26 1.04 -7.26
C ARG A 39 -4.42 2.40 -6.60
N LEU A 40 -5.58 3.01 -6.78
CA LEU A 40 -5.98 4.18 -5.99
C LEU A 40 -6.14 3.79 -4.52
N ALA A 41 -5.75 4.69 -3.61
CA ALA A 41 -6.01 4.50 -2.20
C ALA A 41 -7.51 4.54 -1.92
N SER A 42 -7.98 3.63 -1.06
CA SER A 42 -9.34 3.67 -0.56
C SER A 42 -9.53 4.89 0.35
N VAL A 43 -10.79 5.29 0.56
CA VAL A 43 -11.12 6.38 1.51
C VAL A 43 -10.54 6.10 2.89
N ALA A 44 -10.61 4.85 3.37
CA ALA A 44 -10.04 4.46 4.65
C ALA A 44 -8.51 4.63 4.71
N GLU A 45 -7.78 4.36 3.62
CA GLU A 45 -6.33 4.56 3.55
C GLU A 45 -5.96 6.05 3.48
N VAL A 46 -6.74 6.86 2.77
CA VAL A 46 -6.59 8.32 2.75
C VAL A 46 -6.80 8.89 4.15
N ASP A 47 -7.84 8.45 4.86
CA ASP A 47 -8.14 8.91 6.21
C ASP A 47 -7.09 8.43 7.22
N LEU A 48 -6.61 7.19 7.10
CA LEU A 48 -5.47 6.69 7.89
C LEU A 48 -4.23 7.55 7.68
N ASN A 49 -3.88 7.86 6.44
CA ASN A 49 -2.74 8.72 6.13
C ASN A 49 -2.90 10.10 6.77
N ARG A 50 -4.10 10.71 6.70
CA ARG A 50 -4.40 12.01 7.32
C ARG A 50 -4.35 11.99 8.85
N ALA A 51 -4.65 10.86 9.48
CA ALA A 51 -4.65 10.71 10.93
C ALA A 51 -3.25 10.48 11.53
N LEU A 52 -2.25 10.15 10.70
CA LEU A 52 -0.88 9.90 11.16
C LEU A 52 -0.09 11.20 11.37
N PRO A 53 0.79 11.28 12.39
CA PRO A 53 1.71 12.40 12.54
C PRO A 53 2.60 12.55 11.30
N GLY A 54 2.78 13.78 10.82
CA GLY A 54 3.54 14.05 9.60
C GLY A 54 2.76 13.74 8.32
N ALA A 55 1.44 13.55 8.39
CA ALA A 55 0.58 13.52 7.22
C ALA A 55 0.77 14.77 6.35
N TRP A 56 0.98 14.57 5.06
CA TRP A 56 1.08 15.64 4.09
C TRP A 56 0.21 15.28 2.88
N SER A 57 -0.27 16.31 2.19
CA SER A 57 -0.99 16.18 0.93
C SER A 57 -0.24 16.98 -0.12
N VAL A 58 -0.10 16.42 -1.31
CA VAL A 58 0.47 17.15 -2.45
C VAL A 58 -0.68 17.71 -3.29
N PRO A 59 -0.80 19.04 -3.43
CA PRO A 59 -1.80 19.65 -4.31
C PRO A 59 -1.71 19.07 -5.73
N GLY A 60 -2.87 18.84 -6.36
CA GLY A 60 -2.95 18.23 -7.69
C GLY A 60 -2.63 16.73 -7.74
N SER A 61 -2.28 16.10 -6.60
CA SER A 61 -1.98 14.68 -6.54
C SER A 61 -3.10 13.87 -5.88
N ARG A 62 -3.15 12.58 -6.20
CA ARG A 62 -3.92 11.58 -5.48
C ARG A 62 -3.01 10.62 -4.75
N LEU A 63 -3.55 9.99 -3.71
CA LEU A 63 -2.87 8.93 -2.98
C LEU A 63 -3.17 7.60 -3.67
N PHE A 64 -2.11 6.89 -4.02
CA PHE A 64 -2.13 5.55 -4.56
C PHE A 64 -1.51 4.58 -3.56
N VAL A 65 -1.81 3.30 -3.74
CA VAL A 65 -1.20 2.20 -3.00
C VAL A 65 -0.52 1.30 -3.99
N VAL A 66 0.79 1.12 -3.80
CA VAL A 66 1.53 0.07 -4.47
C VAL A 66 1.72 -1.10 -3.50
N VAL A 67 1.29 -2.28 -3.93
CA VAL A 67 1.30 -3.51 -3.15
C VAL A 67 2.35 -4.44 -3.72
N ARG A 68 3.20 -5.01 -2.86
CA ARG A 68 4.11 -6.11 -3.20
C ARG A 68 3.63 -7.40 -2.54
N LYS A 69 3.44 -8.45 -3.32
CA LYS A 69 3.23 -9.82 -2.87
C LYS A 69 4.59 -10.40 -2.45
N ILE A 70 4.69 -10.85 -1.20
CA ILE A 70 5.89 -11.52 -0.69
C ILE A 70 5.68 -13.03 -0.72
N SER A 71 4.48 -13.47 -0.35
CA SER A 71 4.03 -14.86 -0.40
C SER A 71 2.52 -14.89 -0.69
N PRO A 72 1.90 -16.06 -0.87
CA PRO A 72 0.44 -16.17 -1.07
C PRO A 72 -0.38 -15.48 0.05
N THR A 73 0.14 -15.48 1.28
CA THR A 73 -0.54 -14.94 2.46
C THR A 73 -0.01 -13.57 2.89
N VAL A 74 1.21 -13.20 2.50
CA VAL A 74 1.87 -11.98 2.98
C VAL A 74 2.06 -10.95 1.86
N ARG A 75 1.62 -9.72 2.13
CA ARG A 75 1.68 -8.58 1.21
C ARG A 75 2.10 -7.32 1.97
N ILE A 76 2.88 -6.48 1.30
CA ILE A 76 3.29 -5.17 1.82
C ILE A 76 2.62 -4.08 1.00
N ARG A 77 2.19 -3.01 1.66
CA ARG A 77 1.55 -1.86 1.03
C ARG A 77 2.36 -0.60 1.30
N ALA A 78 2.63 0.16 0.25
CA ALA A 78 3.25 1.47 0.34
C ALA A 78 2.31 2.53 -0.26
N LEU A 79 2.22 3.67 0.42
CA LEU A 79 1.48 4.83 -0.04
C LEU A 79 2.37 5.69 -0.93
N VAL A 80 1.89 6.07 -2.12
CA VAL A 80 2.62 6.94 -3.05
C VAL A 80 1.70 8.04 -3.57
N PHE A 81 2.23 9.25 -3.71
CA PHE A 81 1.51 10.33 -4.40
C PHE A 81 1.81 10.28 -5.89
N GLY A 82 0.78 10.46 -6.70
CA GLY A 82 0.90 10.58 -8.15
C GLY A 82 -0.11 11.58 -8.71
N PRO A 83 0.05 11.98 -9.98
CA PRO A 83 -0.88 12.88 -10.65
C PRO A 83 -2.31 12.33 -10.64
N ALA A 84 -3.30 13.20 -10.46
CA ALA A 84 -4.71 12.80 -10.34
C ALA A 84 -5.28 12.21 -11.64
N GLU A 85 -4.78 12.69 -12.78
CA GLU A 85 -5.10 12.23 -14.13
C GLU A 85 -4.77 10.76 -14.35
N ASN A 86 -3.74 10.24 -13.68
CA ASN A 86 -3.32 8.84 -13.80
C ASN A 86 -4.27 7.88 -13.08
N ALA A 87 -5.30 8.37 -12.37
CA ALA A 87 -6.21 7.53 -11.62
C ALA A 87 -7.13 6.66 -12.50
N ALA A 88 -7.34 7.03 -13.76
CA ALA A 88 -8.21 6.29 -14.68
C ALA A 88 -7.57 5.00 -15.24
N ASP A 89 -6.23 5.00 -15.43
CA ASP A 89 -5.52 3.91 -16.12
C ASP A 89 -4.78 2.95 -15.17
N ILE A 90 -4.98 3.07 -13.87
CA ILE A 90 -4.26 2.29 -12.84
C ILE A 90 -4.43 0.77 -12.98
N ASP A 91 -5.55 0.31 -13.55
CA ASP A 91 -5.85 -1.11 -13.68
C ASP A 91 -5.03 -1.79 -14.80
N ASN A 92 -4.41 -1.00 -15.68
CA ASN A 92 -3.60 -1.48 -16.81
C ASN A 92 -2.09 -1.28 -16.62
N VAL A 93 -1.66 -0.86 -15.42
CA VAL A 93 -0.25 -0.61 -15.11
C VAL A 93 0.56 -1.90 -15.22
N SER A 94 1.71 -1.79 -15.89
CA SER A 94 2.60 -2.94 -16.11
C SER A 94 3.20 -3.44 -14.79
N GLU A 95 3.73 -4.67 -14.79
CA GLU A 95 4.42 -5.20 -13.62
C GLU A 95 5.66 -4.36 -13.29
N GLU A 96 6.41 -3.96 -14.32
CA GLU A 96 7.63 -3.15 -14.23
C GLU A 96 7.36 -1.76 -13.65
N GLU A 97 6.28 -1.10 -14.10
CA GLU A 97 5.88 0.21 -13.58
C GLU A 97 5.46 0.14 -12.11
N ALA A 98 4.68 -0.88 -11.73
CA ALA A 98 4.29 -1.09 -10.35
C ALA A 98 5.51 -1.42 -9.46
N ALA A 99 6.43 -2.25 -9.96
CA ALA A 99 7.70 -2.55 -9.28
C ALA A 99 8.55 -1.29 -9.10
N PHE A 100 8.67 -0.45 -10.14
CA PHE A 100 9.41 0.81 -10.07
C PHE A 100 8.85 1.76 -9.00
N LEU A 101 7.52 1.91 -8.94
CA LEU A 101 6.87 2.75 -7.93
C LEU A 101 7.08 2.21 -6.51
N PHE A 102 7.03 0.89 -6.34
CA PHE A 102 7.32 0.25 -5.06
C PHE A 102 8.78 0.51 -4.65
N GLU A 103 9.73 0.27 -5.54
CA GLU A 103 11.16 0.49 -5.29
C GLU A 103 11.47 1.96 -4.97
N ARG A 104 10.83 2.89 -5.67
CA ARG A 104 10.93 4.32 -5.37
C ARG A 104 10.43 4.62 -3.96
N ALA A 105 9.25 4.12 -3.58
CA ALA A 105 8.68 4.30 -2.25
C ALA A 105 9.60 3.71 -1.17
N ARG A 106 10.16 2.53 -1.43
CA ARG A 106 11.11 1.83 -0.56
C ARG A 106 12.39 2.64 -0.33
N ARG A 107 12.97 3.22 -1.37
CA ARG A 107 14.17 4.07 -1.26
C ARG A 107 13.93 5.34 -0.46
N GLN A 108 12.73 5.91 -0.54
CA GLN A 108 12.34 7.13 0.16
C GLN A 108 11.91 6.88 1.61
N ASN A 109 11.63 5.63 1.98
CA ASN A 109 11.13 5.26 3.30
C ASN A 109 11.97 4.13 3.90
N ALA A 110 12.95 4.51 4.73
CA ALA A 110 13.85 3.55 5.40
C ALA A 110 13.09 2.52 6.26
N GLN A 111 11.96 2.91 6.86
CA GLN A 111 11.13 1.98 7.63
C GLN A 111 10.48 0.93 6.72
N LEU A 112 9.95 1.33 5.57
CA LEU A 112 9.41 0.39 4.57
C LEU A 112 10.49 -0.58 4.10
N ALA A 113 11.70 -0.09 3.81
CA ALA A 113 12.82 -0.94 3.42
C ALA A 113 13.20 -1.96 4.51
N GLY A 114 13.17 -1.55 5.78
CA GLY A 114 13.40 -2.45 6.91
C GLY A 114 12.30 -3.49 7.07
N VAL A 115 11.04 -3.06 7.07
CA VAL A 115 9.86 -3.94 7.17
C VAL A 115 9.87 -4.96 6.04
N GLU A 116 10.13 -4.54 4.81
CA GLU A 116 10.20 -5.46 3.69
C GLU A 116 11.28 -6.50 3.86
N ARG A 117 12.51 -6.08 4.19
CA ARG A 117 13.62 -7.01 4.36
C ARG A 117 13.28 -8.10 5.39
N SER A 118 12.82 -7.69 6.57
CA SER A 118 12.43 -8.63 7.62
C SER A 118 11.25 -9.52 7.22
N THR A 119 10.31 -8.99 6.42
CA THR A 119 9.16 -9.76 5.93
C THR A 119 9.59 -10.79 4.88
N VAL A 120 10.50 -10.43 3.97
CA VAL A 120 11.08 -11.36 2.98
C VAL A 120 11.91 -12.43 3.68
N GLU A 121 12.71 -12.08 4.68
CA GLU A 121 13.48 -13.05 5.46
C GLU A 121 12.56 -14.04 6.21
N ALA A 122 11.45 -13.55 6.78
CA ALA A 122 10.53 -14.38 7.55
C ALA A 122 9.55 -15.21 6.68
N PHE A 123 9.15 -14.71 5.52
CA PHE A 123 8.03 -15.26 4.73
C PHE A 123 8.33 -15.44 3.23
N GLY A 124 9.51 -15.04 2.75
CA GLY A 124 9.91 -15.15 1.35
C GLY A 124 10.33 -16.56 0.91
N GLY A 125 10.29 -17.53 1.83
CA GLY A 125 10.51 -18.94 1.53
C GLY A 125 9.30 -19.58 0.85
N ALA A 126 9.52 -20.03 -0.40
CA ALA A 126 8.69 -20.91 -1.23
C ALA A 126 7.32 -20.37 -1.72
N ALA A 127 7.31 -19.93 -2.99
CA ALA A 127 6.23 -20.19 -3.94
C ALA A 127 6.86 -20.86 -5.17
#